data_AF-A0A946MHZ4-F1
#
_entry.id   AF-A0A946MHZ4-F1
#
_cell.length_a   1.000
_cell.length_b   1.000
_cell.length_c   1.000
_cell.angle_alpha   90.00
_cell.angle_beta   90.00
_cell.angle_gamma   90.00
#
_symmetry.space_group_name_H-M   'P 1'
#
loop_
_entity.id
_entity.type
_entity.pdbx_description
1 polymer ?
#
loop_
_entity_poly.entity_id
_entity_poly.type
_entity_poly.pdbx_seq_one_letter_code
_entity_poly.pdbx_strand_id
1 'polypeptide(L)'
;TPAFNLELCDNFNVKPLEFDGTTDSIFHPFDKSGNQHMEYVKDHGSFADLPWETIITESKKSYPLYFEDLERRSKDFSAEALRENQ
;
A
#
# COMPACT_ATOMS: atom_id res chain seq x y z
N THR A 1 16.45 -3.08 17.59
CA THR A 1 16.26 -4.08 16.49
C THR A 1 15.44 -3.39 15.42
N PRO A 2 15.81 -3.46 14.13
CA PRO A 2 15.06 -2.76 13.10
C PRO A 2 13.64 -3.31 13.02
N ALA A 3 12.65 -2.43 12.87
CA ALA A 3 11.23 -2.81 12.75
C ALA A 3 10.95 -3.53 11.42
N PHE A 4 11.79 -3.32 10.41
CA PHE A 4 11.65 -3.85 9.06
C PHE A 4 12.87 -4.66 8.64
N ASN A 5 12.66 -5.57 7.69
CA ASN A 5 13.74 -6.37 7.10
C ASN A 5 14.72 -5.45 6.33
N LEU A 6 16.01 -5.53 6.66
CA LEU A 6 17.06 -4.68 6.11
C LEU A 6 17.22 -4.80 4.59
N GLU A 7 17.18 -6.03 4.06
CA GLU A 7 17.30 -6.30 2.63
C GLU A 7 16.14 -5.64 1.86
N LEU A 8 14.94 -5.67 2.45
CA LEU A 8 13.79 -5.00 1.87
C LEU A 8 13.94 -3.47 1.90
N CYS A 9 14.41 -2.89 3.00
CA CYS A 9 14.68 -1.45 3.07
C CYS A 9 15.69 -0.99 2.01
N ASP A 10 16.73 -1.80 1.77
CA ASP A 10 17.74 -1.52 0.75
C ASP A 10 17.15 -1.56 -0.67
N ASN A 11 16.35 -2.58 -0.98
CA ASN A 11 15.70 -2.73 -2.28
C ASN A 11 14.71 -1.59 -2.60
N PHE A 12 14.04 -1.06 -1.58
CA PHE A 12 13.06 0.03 -1.72
C PHE A 12 13.69 1.42 -1.56
N ASN A 13 15.02 1.52 -1.38
CA ASN A 13 15.74 2.77 -1.17
C ASN A 13 15.22 3.59 0.04
N VAL A 14 14.75 2.91 1.10
CA VAL A 14 14.27 3.53 2.33
C VAL A 14 15.23 3.25 3.49
N LYS A 15 15.24 4.11 4.50
CA LYS A 15 16.05 3.91 5.70
C LYS A 15 15.36 2.91 6.64
N PRO A 16 16.06 1.91 7.20
CA PRO A 16 15.50 1.07 8.24
C PRO A 16 14.98 1.92 9.39
N LEU A 17 13.78 1.62 9.87
CA LEU A 17 13.23 2.25 11.07
C LEU A 17 13.74 1.51 12.31
N GLU A 18 14.32 2.26 13.22
CA GLU A 18 14.71 1.74 14.53
C GLU A 18 13.46 1.60 15.41
N PHE A 19 13.36 0.47 16.10
CA PHE A 19 12.35 0.26 17.12
C PHE A 19 13.00 0.44 18.49
N ASP A 20 12.71 1.56 19.14
CA ASP A 20 13.14 1.85 20.52
C ASP A 20 12.09 1.44 21.57
N GLY A 21 10.90 0.99 21.14
CA GLY A 21 9.79 0.58 22.00
C GLY A 21 9.01 1.73 22.64
N THR A 22 9.35 2.98 22.33
CA THR A 22 8.76 4.19 22.92
C THR A 22 8.19 5.15 21.87
N THR A 23 8.80 5.19 20.67
CA THR A 23 8.39 6.01 19.54
C THR A 23 7.76 5.15 18.45
N ASP A 24 6.78 5.74 17.73
CA ASP A 24 6.11 5.07 16.63
C ASP A 24 7.09 4.82 15.48
N SER A 25 7.31 3.55 15.15
CA SER A 25 8.21 3.09 14.09
C SER A 25 7.41 2.52 12.91
N ILE A 26 6.36 3.25 12.51
CA ILE A 26 5.33 2.76 11.57
C ILE A 26 5.56 3.26 10.14
N PHE A 27 6.01 4.51 9.98
CA PHE A 27 6.12 5.15 8.67
C PHE A 27 7.58 5.45 8.33
N HIS A 28 7.92 5.33 7.04
CA HIS A 28 9.20 5.76 6.51
C HIS A 28 9.07 7.22 6.02
N PRO A 29 9.34 8.23 6.86
CA PRO A 29 9.08 9.62 6.48
C PRO A 29 9.96 10.08 5.31
N PHE A 30 11.16 9.52 5.19
CA PHE A 30 12.12 9.88 4.15
C PHE A 30 12.76 8.65 3.51
N ASP A 31 13.04 8.76 2.22
CA ASP A 31 13.92 7.82 1.51
C ASP A 31 15.41 8.07 1.83
N LYS A 32 16.32 7.28 1.26
CA LYS A 32 17.77 7.47 1.44
C LYS A 32 18.30 8.78 0.83
N SER A 33 17.57 9.36 -0.13
CA SER A 33 17.90 10.63 -0.79
C SER A 33 17.37 11.86 -0.03
N GLY A 34 16.59 11.65 1.03
CA GLY A 34 15.98 12.71 1.83
C GLY A 34 14.64 13.24 1.28
N ASN A 35 14.06 12.58 0.28
CA ASN A 35 12.72 12.92 -0.20
C ASN A 35 11.68 12.37 0.76
N GLN A 36 10.57 13.10 0.94
CA GLN A 36 9.43 12.59 1.70
C GLN A 36 8.86 11.34 1.02
N HIS A 37 8.76 10.25 1.78
CA HIS A 37 8.31 8.96 1.25
C HIS A 37 6.92 8.57 1.78
N MET A 38 6.69 8.69 3.09
CA MET A 38 5.37 8.46 3.70
C MET A 38 5.04 9.53 4.73
N GLU A 39 3.82 10.06 4.65
CA GLU A 39 3.27 11.00 5.62
C GLU A 39 1.87 10.54 6.04
N TYR A 40 1.57 10.68 7.32
CA TYR A 40 0.20 10.53 7.79
C TYR A 40 -0.60 11.79 7.45
N VAL A 41 -1.37 11.74 6.36
CA VAL A 41 -2.10 12.93 5.86
C VAL A 41 -3.41 13.14 6.61
N LYS A 42 -4.15 12.07 6.91
CA LYS A 42 -5.50 12.18 7.48
C LYS A 42 -5.95 10.92 8.20
N ASP A 43 -6.56 11.12 9.38
CA ASP A 43 -7.31 10.10 10.10
C ASP A 43 -8.77 10.06 9.63
N HIS A 44 -9.25 8.86 9.27
CA HIS A 44 -10.63 8.60 8.87
C HIS A 44 -11.47 7.99 10.02
N GLY A 45 -10.87 7.78 11.19
CA GLY A 45 -11.52 7.25 12.39
C GLY A 45 -11.53 5.73 12.46
N SER A 46 -12.20 5.23 13.50
CA SER A 46 -12.37 3.80 13.73
C SER A 46 -13.77 3.33 13.34
N PHE A 47 -13.86 2.14 12.76
CA PHE A 47 -15.12 1.52 12.33
C PHE A 47 -15.29 0.18 13.03
N ALA A 48 -16.53 -0.22 13.30
CA ALA A 48 -16.83 -1.50 13.95
C ALA A 48 -16.56 -2.71 13.03
N ASP A 49 -16.62 -2.48 11.71
CA ASP A 49 -16.32 -3.46 10.65
C ASP A 49 -15.66 -2.72 9.47
N LEU A 50 -15.19 -3.44 8.46
CA LEU A 50 -14.54 -2.90 7.26
C LEU A 50 -15.50 -1.99 6.47
N PRO A 51 -15.24 -0.67 6.34
CA PRO A 51 -16.08 0.25 5.58
C PRO A 51 -15.82 0.14 4.07
N TRP A 52 -16.08 -1.05 3.52
CA TRP A 52 -15.74 -1.44 2.16
C TRP A 52 -16.27 -0.46 1.09
N GLU A 53 -17.55 -0.13 1.17
CA GLU A 53 -18.21 0.76 0.19
C GLU A 53 -17.58 2.15 0.14
N THR A 54 -17.21 2.69 1.30
CA THR A 54 -16.55 4.00 1.41
C THR A 54 -15.16 3.95 0.79
N ILE A 55 -14.38 2.91 1.08
CA ILE A 55 -13.02 2.73 0.55
C ILE A 55 -13.07 2.65 -0.97
N ILE A 56 -13.91 1.78 -1.54
CA ILE A 56 -13.96 1.58 -2.99
C ILE A 56 -14.50 2.82 -3.71
N THR A 57 -15.53 3.47 -3.18
CA THR A 57 -16.09 4.69 -3.78
C THR A 57 -15.06 5.80 -3.88
N GLU A 58 -14.35 6.09 -2.78
CA GLU A 58 -13.32 7.14 -2.80
C GLU A 58 -12.07 6.74 -3.59
N SER A 59 -11.73 5.44 -3.63
CA SER A 59 -10.61 4.94 -4.44
C SER A 59 -10.88 5.10 -5.93
N LYS A 60 -12.08 4.74 -6.41
CA LYS A 60 -12.47 4.93 -7.82
C LYS A 60 -12.47 6.39 -8.23
N LYS A 61 -12.89 7.28 -7.33
CA LYS A 61 -12.90 8.73 -7.56
C LYS A 61 -11.49 9.33 -7.60
N SER A 62 -10.60 8.87 -6.73
CA SER A 62 -9.22 9.38 -6.63
C SER A 62 -8.31 8.85 -7.74
N TYR A 63 -8.55 7.62 -8.20
CA TYR A 63 -7.70 6.93 -9.18
C TYR A 63 -8.51 6.37 -10.38
N PRO A 64 -9.26 7.21 -11.12
CA PRO A 64 -10.19 6.73 -12.15
C PRO A 64 -9.48 5.89 -13.23
N LEU A 65 -8.31 6.33 -13.70
CA LEU A 65 -7.54 5.60 -14.72
C LEU A 65 -7.06 4.21 -14.27
N TYR A 66 -6.71 4.06 -12.99
CA TYR A 66 -6.30 2.77 -12.43
C TYR A 66 -7.48 1.80 -12.44
N PHE A 67 -8.67 2.26 -12.02
CA PHE A 67 -9.87 1.42 -11.98
C PHE A 67 -10.43 1.13 -13.39
N GLU A 68 -10.31 2.06 -14.33
CA GLU A 68 -10.63 1.81 -15.75
C GLU A 68 -9.70 0.74 -16.36
N ASP A 69 -8.40 0.82 -16.10
CA ASP A 69 -7.45 -0.20 -16.56
C ASP A 69 -7.68 -1.55 -15.87
N LEU A 70 -7.97 -1.53 -14.57
CA LEU A 70 -8.31 -2.73 -13.81
C LEU A 70 -9.58 -3.38 -14.37
N GLU A 71 -10.63 -2.63 -14.67
CA GLU A 71 -11.86 -3.17 -15.29
C GLU A 71 -11.59 -3.71 -16.70
N ARG A 72 -10.69 -3.06 -17.47
CA ARG A 72 -10.25 -3.52 -18.79
C ARG A 72 -9.41 -4.81 -18.73
N ARG A 73 -8.59 -4.97 -17.69
CA ARG A 73 -7.69 -6.11 -17.46
C ARG A 73 -8.34 -7.23 -16.67
N SER A 74 -9.38 -6.93 -15.89
CA SER A 74 -10.22 -7.88 -15.15
C SER A 74 -11.11 -8.65 -16.12
N LYS A 75 -10.49 -9.28 -17.12
CA LYS A 75 -11.06 -10.44 -17.78
C LYS A 75 -10.90 -11.59 -16.81
N ASP A 76 -12.01 -12.23 -16.52
CA ASP A 76 -12.18 -13.36 -15.60
C ASP A 76 -10.88 -14.16 -15.38
N PHE A 77 -10.28 -13.94 -14.20
CA PHE A 77 -9.04 -14.57 -13.76
C PHE A 77 -9.18 -16.11 -13.74
N SER A 78 -10.39 -16.61 -13.48
CA SER A 78 -10.67 -18.04 -13.51
C SER A 78 -10.63 -18.60 -14.94
N ALA A 79 -11.17 -17.86 -15.92
CA ALA A 79 -11.07 -18.21 -17.33
C ALA A 79 -9.63 -18.10 -17.85
N GLU A 80 -8.80 -17.21 -17.32
CA GLU A 80 -7.37 -17.09 -17.66
C GLU A 80 -6.55 -18.27 -17.13
N ALA A 81 -6.70 -18.61 -15.84
CA ALA A 81 -6.02 -19.75 -15.23
C ALA A 81 -6.40 -21.10 -15.87
N LEU A 82 -7.61 -21.23 -16.41
CA LEU A 82 -8.04 -22.42 -17.16
C LEU A 82 -7.38 -22.54 -18.54
N ARG A 83 -7.02 -21.41 -19.19
CA ARG A 83 -6.35 -21.40 -20.50
C ARG A 83 -4.86 -21.72 -20.41
N GLU A 84 -4.23 -21.40 -19.30
CA GLU A 84 -2.79 -21.63 -19.10
C GLU A 84 -2.45 -23.09 -18.71
N ASN A 85 -3.44 -23.86 -18.26
CA ASN A 85 -3.29 -25.27 -17.86
C ASN A 85 -3.67 -26.28 -18.95
N GLN A 86 -3.79 -25.85 -20.22
CA GLN A 86 -3.97 -26.71 -21.39
C GLN A 86 -2.69 -26.77 -22.21
#